data_AF-A0A1D6LDC0-F1
#
_entry.id   AF-A0A1D6LDC0-F1
#
_cell.length_a   1.000
_cell.length_b   1.000
_cell.length_c   1.000
_cell.angle_alpha   90.00
_cell.angle_beta   90.00
_cell.angle_gamma   90.00
#
_symmetry.space_group_name_H-M   'P 1'
#
loop_
_entity.id
_entity.type
_entity.pdbx_description
1 polymer ?
#
loop_
_entity_poly.entity_id
_entity_poly.type
_entity_poly.pdbx_seq_one_letter_code
_entity_poly.pdbx_strand_id
1 'polypeptide(L)'
;MHVSKPPENPYIKQIFKEFSDVSKEMGVSVGIKHKKINVSNPRVAWEHEQFSRFRVTALTLSEMSTPPDFLESTGGLHDTRESTDAESVIRAARLVSESLARRIYGLKGRNIDVFAENSSLAINPHYIRSWLDLLSRTPRVAPFLQKNDPFIAALEKVLDGCFEWFHLSHSLTWFLVFWQDMTLVSWCRNCLHTLLMCVFKVMRLMACSLSMMRRKQL
;
A
#
# COMPACT_ATOMS: atom_id res chain seq x y z
N MET A 1 -3.79 7.33 10.16
CA MET A 1 -3.43 7.77 8.80
C MET A 1 -2.49 8.95 8.89
N HIS A 2 -1.30 8.84 8.29
CA HIS A 2 -0.31 9.90 8.23
C HIS A 2 -0.30 10.56 6.85
N VAL A 3 -0.29 11.88 6.81
CA VAL A 3 -0.30 12.67 5.58
C VAL A 3 0.69 13.84 5.65
N SER A 4 1.34 14.11 4.53
CA SER A 4 2.31 15.21 4.37
C SER A 4 1.69 16.49 3.82
N LYS A 5 0.68 16.35 2.95
CA LYS A 5 -0.11 17.45 2.40
C LYS A 5 -1.25 17.78 3.35
N PRO A 6 -1.71 19.04 3.40
CA PRO A 6 -2.78 19.42 4.29
C PRO A 6 -4.03 18.56 4.02
N PRO A 7 -4.78 18.22 5.08
CA PRO A 7 -5.97 17.37 4.98
C PRO A 7 -7.13 18.05 4.25
N GLU A 8 -6.94 19.28 3.75
CA GLU A 8 -7.90 20.01 2.94
C GLU A 8 -8.11 19.42 1.55
N ASN A 9 -7.12 18.66 1.06
CA ASN A 9 -7.15 18.04 -0.25
C ASN A 9 -8.37 17.11 -0.40
N PRO A 10 -9.18 17.26 -1.48
CA PRO A 10 -10.40 16.49 -1.66
C PRO A 10 -10.16 14.98 -1.72
N TYR A 11 -9.04 14.53 -2.29
CA TYR A 11 -8.70 13.10 -2.39
C TYR A 11 -8.44 12.49 -1.01
N ILE A 12 -7.70 13.20 -0.16
CA ILE A 12 -7.37 12.75 1.21
C ILE A 12 -8.65 12.70 2.05
N LYS A 13 -9.50 13.74 1.96
CA LYS A 13 -10.79 13.78 2.66
C LYS A 13 -11.67 12.61 2.27
N GLN A 14 -11.71 12.28 0.97
CA GLN A 14 -12.56 11.21 0.48
C GLN A 14 -12.10 9.85 1.01
N ILE A 15 -10.80 9.54 0.90
CA ILE A 15 -10.23 8.29 1.44
C ILE A 15 -10.42 8.22 2.95
N PHE A 16 -10.13 9.31 3.67
CA PHE A 16 -10.32 9.35 5.12
C PHE A 16 -11.77 9.12 5.53
N LYS A 17 -12.73 9.70 4.80
CA LYS A 17 -14.15 9.49 5.06
C LYS A 17 -14.54 8.02 4.88
N GLU A 18 -14.11 7.40 3.78
CA GLU A 18 -14.38 5.98 3.49
C GLU A 18 -13.83 5.07 4.60
N PHE A 19 -12.57 5.27 4.99
CA PHE A 19 -11.96 4.55 6.11
C PHE A 19 -12.66 4.84 7.45
N SER A 20 -13.07 6.10 7.70
CA SER A 20 -13.77 6.48 8.93
C SER A 20 -15.12 5.79 9.03
N ASP A 21 -15.88 5.71 7.94
CA ASP A 21 -17.19 5.07 7.91
C ASP A 21 -17.07 3.56 8.21
N VAL A 22 -16.14 2.85 7.55
CA VAL A 22 -15.86 1.43 7.84
C VAL A 22 -15.36 1.24 9.27
N SER A 23 -14.45 2.09 9.73
CA SER A 23 -13.88 1.98 11.07
C SER A 23 -14.93 2.11 12.17
N LYS A 24 -15.92 3.01 12.00
CA LYS A 24 -17.04 3.18 12.95
C LYS A 24 -17.91 1.93 13.03
N GLU A 25 -18.18 1.29 11.89
CA GLU A 25 -18.96 0.05 11.83
C GLU A 25 -18.21 -1.11 12.50
N MET A 26 -16.88 -1.14 12.36
CA MET A 26 -16.01 -2.14 13.01
C MET A 26 -15.65 -1.81 14.47
N GLY A 27 -16.06 -0.65 14.99
CA GLY A 27 -15.69 -0.19 16.34
C GLY A 27 -14.20 0.18 16.51
N VAL A 28 -13.50 0.51 15.42
CA VAL A 28 -12.09 0.91 15.41
C VAL A 28 -11.99 2.43 15.23
N SER A 29 -11.10 3.10 15.98
CA SER A 29 -10.85 4.53 15.81
C SER A 29 -9.76 4.78 14.77
N VAL A 30 -10.09 5.47 13.66
CA VAL A 30 -9.10 5.93 12.68
C VAL A 30 -8.95 7.44 12.74
N GLY A 31 -7.74 7.89 13.09
CA GLY A 31 -7.36 9.32 13.12
C GLY A 31 -6.50 9.73 11.92
N ILE A 32 -6.56 11.01 11.57
CA ILE A 32 -5.65 11.64 10.60
C ILE A 32 -4.63 12.50 11.33
N LYS A 33 -3.35 12.24 11.06
CA LYS A 33 -2.23 13.05 11.55
C LYS A 33 -1.54 13.68 10.36
N HIS A 34 -1.51 15.01 10.35
CA HIS A 34 -0.78 15.78 9.36
C HIS A 34 0.57 16.21 9.93
N LYS A 35 1.65 15.88 9.23
CA LYS A 35 3.00 16.30 9.59
C LYS A 35 3.68 16.95 8.38
N LYS A 36 4.16 18.18 8.56
CA LYS A 36 5.00 18.82 7.55
C LYS A 36 6.34 18.09 7.47
N ILE A 37 6.68 17.61 6.29
CA ILE A 37 7.92 16.86 6.06
C ILE A 37 9.13 17.79 5.95
N ASN A 38 10.27 17.35 6.46
CA ASN A 38 11.55 18.02 6.20
C ASN A 38 12.22 17.37 4.97
N VAL A 39 12.13 18.03 3.82
CA VAL A 39 12.67 17.53 2.55
C VAL A 39 14.21 17.42 2.57
N SER A 40 14.89 18.18 3.44
CA SER A 40 16.35 18.18 3.54
C SER A 40 16.92 16.99 4.32
N ASN A 41 16.12 16.33 5.16
CA ASN A 41 16.60 15.19 5.95
C ASN A 41 16.73 13.97 5.02
N PRO A 42 17.91 13.34 4.87
CA PRO A 42 18.04 12.15 4.02
C PRO A 42 17.19 10.98 4.52
N ARG A 43 16.97 10.88 5.85
CA ARG A 43 16.18 9.82 6.45
C ARG A 43 14.69 10.04 6.19
N VAL A 44 14.02 8.97 5.78
CA VAL A 44 12.57 8.92 5.65
C VAL A 44 12.02 7.83 6.55
N ALA A 45 11.16 8.23 7.48
CA ALA A 45 10.54 7.32 8.44
C ALA A 45 9.22 6.73 7.91
N TRP A 46 8.55 7.43 6.99
CA TRP A 46 7.29 6.99 6.39
C TRP A 46 7.33 7.08 4.87
N GLU A 47 6.78 6.08 4.21
CA GLU A 47 6.81 5.93 2.75
C GLU A 47 6.15 7.10 2.02
N HIS A 48 5.06 7.64 2.56
CA HIS A 48 4.39 8.80 1.97
C HIS A 48 5.29 10.05 1.91
N GLU A 49 6.32 10.17 2.76
CA GLU A 49 7.27 11.27 2.69
C GLU A 49 8.14 11.18 1.44
N GLN A 50 8.51 9.97 0.99
CA GLN A 50 9.24 9.78 -0.26
C GLN A 50 8.42 10.24 -1.46
N PHE A 51 7.16 9.79 -1.56
CA PHE A 51 6.26 10.21 -2.64
C PHE A 51 6.02 11.72 -2.65
N SER A 52 6.03 12.34 -1.48
CA SER A 52 5.88 13.79 -1.34
C SER A 52 7.06 14.57 -1.91
N ARG A 53 8.30 14.02 -1.88
CA ARG A 53 9.47 14.61 -2.56
C ARG A 53 9.27 14.69 -4.06
N PHE A 54 8.62 13.67 -4.63
CA PHE A 54 8.21 13.62 -6.04
C PHE A 54 6.90 14.37 -6.32
N ARG A 55 6.40 15.18 -5.37
CA ARG A 55 5.14 15.95 -5.46
C ARG A 55 3.88 15.09 -5.62
N VAL A 56 3.97 13.77 -5.42
CA VAL A 56 2.84 12.83 -5.45
C VAL A 56 2.08 12.94 -4.13
N THR A 57 0.74 12.89 -4.20
CA THR A 57 -0.11 12.84 -3.00
C THR A 57 -0.15 11.40 -2.50
N ALA A 58 0.33 11.16 -1.29
CA ALA A 58 0.37 9.85 -0.67
C ALA A 58 -0.07 9.92 0.79
N LEU A 59 -0.39 8.75 1.35
CA LEU A 59 -0.75 8.55 2.74
C LEU A 59 -0.10 7.26 3.23
N THR A 60 0.23 7.20 4.52
CA THR A 60 0.64 5.95 5.18
C THR A 60 -0.40 5.55 6.23
N LEU A 61 -0.79 4.28 6.23
CA LEU A 61 -1.57 3.68 7.31
C LEU A 61 -0.58 3.07 8.30
N SER A 62 -0.68 3.46 9.57
CA SER A 62 0.12 2.89 10.63
C SER A 62 -0.61 3.02 11.96
N GLU A 63 -0.32 2.09 12.86
CA GLU A 63 -0.72 2.11 14.26
C GLU A 63 0.11 3.14 15.05
N MET A 64 1.38 3.33 14.69
CA MET A 64 2.25 4.23 15.44
C MET A 64 1.84 5.68 15.27
N SER A 65 1.80 6.38 16.39
CA SER A 65 1.34 7.76 16.46
C SER A 65 2.42 8.76 16.01
N THR A 66 3.69 8.39 16.16
CA THR A 66 4.90 9.14 15.82
C THR A 66 5.79 8.28 14.91
N PRO A 67 6.63 8.90 14.07
CA PRO A 67 7.64 8.13 13.33
C PRO A 67 8.56 7.40 14.31
N PRO A 68 8.86 6.11 14.08
CA PRO A 68 9.81 5.38 14.90
C PRO A 68 11.24 5.86 14.67
N ASP A 69 12.05 5.83 15.72
CA ASP A 69 13.49 6.01 15.67
C ASP A 69 14.19 4.79 15.05
N PHE A 70 15.49 4.90 14.78
CA PHE A 70 16.19 3.91 13.96
C PHE A 70 16.26 2.59 14.72
N LEU A 71 15.64 1.54 14.16
CA LEU A 71 15.54 0.21 14.79
C LEU A 71 14.86 0.23 16.18
N GLU A 72 14.03 1.24 16.47
CA GLU A 72 13.37 1.38 17.77
C GLU A 72 12.39 0.23 18.04
N SER A 73 11.62 -0.17 17.02
CA SER A 73 10.58 -1.21 17.12
C SER A 73 10.75 -2.35 16.13
N THR A 74 11.29 -2.07 14.94
CA THR A 74 11.40 -3.06 13.84
C THR A 74 12.87 -3.27 13.45
N GLY A 75 13.26 -4.52 13.23
CA GLY A 75 14.63 -4.91 12.85
C GLY A 75 15.63 -4.99 14.01
N GLY A 76 15.18 -4.78 15.25
CA GLY A 76 15.97 -5.02 16.47
C GLY A 76 15.79 -6.45 17.01
N LEU A 77 16.53 -6.80 18.05
CA LEU A 77 16.47 -8.15 18.68
C LEU A 77 15.10 -8.46 19.31
N HIS A 78 14.35 -7.43 19.70
CA HIS A 78 13.01 -7.57 20.30
C HIS A 78 11.89 -7.80 19.29
N ASP A 79 12.19 -7.73 17.98
CA ASP A 79 11.24 -7.87 16.89
C ASP A 79 10.96 -9.37 16.62
N THR A 80 10.11 -9.93 17.47
CA THR A 80 9.83 -11.37 17.60
C THR A 80 8.38 -11.71 17.22
N ARG A 81 8.08 -12.98 16.95
CA ARG A 81 6.72 -13.39 16.52
C ARG A 81 5.67 -13.10 17.59
N GLU A 82 6.07 -13.12 18.84
CA GLU A 82 5.24 -12.92 20.04
C GLU A 82 4.81 -11.47 20.22
N SER A 83 5.51 -10.50 19.61
CA SER A 83 5.14 -9.09 19.69
C SER A 83 3.93 -8.72 18.81
N THR A 84 3.52 -9.62 17.91
CA THR A 84 2.43 -9.36 16.95
C THR A 84 1.26 -10.31 17.19
N ASP A 85 0.11 -9.73 17.53
CA ASP A 85 -1.16 -10.46 17.60
C ASP A 85 -1.72 -10.74 16.20
N ALA A 86 -2.16 -11.97 15.96
CA ALA A 86 -2.73 -12.34 14.66
C ALA A 86 -4.12 -11.73 14.45
N GLU A 87 -4.91 -11.59 15.52
CA GLU A 87 -6.27 -11.06 15.43
C GLU A 87 -6.29 -9.56 15.11
N SER A 88 -5.33 -8.80 15.63
CA SER A 88 -5.13 -7.39 15.25
C SER A 88 -4.80 -7.23 13.76
N VAL A 89 -3.94 -8.10 13.20
CA VAL A 89 -3.58 -8.10 11.77
C VAL A 89 -4.78 -8.48 10.90
N ILE A 90 -5.55 -9.49 11.29
CA ILE A 90 -6.78 -9.87 10.58
C ILE A 90 -7.78 -8.72 10.57
N ARG A 91 -7.97 -8.05 11.71
CA ARG A 91 -8.86 -6.88 11.82
C ARG A 91 -8.37 -5.72 10.95
N ALA A 92 -7.07 -5.45 10.94
CA ALA A 92 -6.48 -4.41 10.09
C ALA A 92 -6.63 -4.74 8.60
N ALA A 93 -6.39 -5.99 8.21
CA ALA A 93 -6.59 -6.46 6.84
C ALA A 93 -8.04 -6.28 6.39
N ARG A 94 -9.01 -6.64 7.25
CA ARG A 94 -10.45 -6.45 7.00
C ARG A 94 -10.80 -4.97 6.82
N LEU A 95 -10.30 -4.10 7.69
CA LEU A 95 -10.52 -2.65 7.59
C LEU A 95 -10.02 -2.11 6.24
N VAL A 96 -8.82 -2.52 5.81
CA VAL A 96 -8.21 -2.05 4.55
C VAL A 96 -8.94 -2.62 3.33
N SER A 97 -9.22 -3.93 3.31
CA SER A 97 -9.89 -4.58 2.18
C SER A 97 -11.31 -4.05 1.98
N GLU A 98 -12.06 -3.89 3.06
CA GLU A 98 -13.44 -3.37 3.02
C GLU A 98 -13.46 -1.90 2.57
N SER A 99 -12.57 -1.06 3.13
CA SER A 99 -12.44 0.35 2.70
C SER A 99 -12.09 0.46 1.21
N LEU A 100 -11.21 -0.41 0.72
CA LEU A 100 -10.82 -0.42 -0.69
C LEU A 100 -11.95 -0.94 -1.59
N ALA A 101 -12.65 -2.00 -1.19
CA ALA A 101 -13.77 -2.54 -1.96
C ALA A 101 -14.91 -1.52 -2.09
N ARG A 102 -15.27 -0.84 -0.99
CA ARG A 102 -16.27 0.24 -1.03
C ARG A 102 -15.87 1.36 -1.99
N ARG A 103 -14.58 1.68 -2.03
CA ARG A 103 -14.05 2.68 -2.97
C ARG A 103 -14.15 2.20 -4.42
N ILE A 104 -13.63 1.01 -4.73
CA ILE A 104 -13.57 0.49 -6.11
C ILE A 104 -14.99 0.30 -6.68
N TYR A 105 -15.88 -0.31 -5.90
CA TYR A 105 -17.25 -0.60 -6.34
C TYR A 105 -18.22 0.57 -6.12
N GLY A 106 -17.76 1.68 -5.53
CA GLY A 106 -18.59 2.85 -5.27
C GLY A 106 -19.78 2.56 -4.33
N LEU A 107 -19.61 1.58 -3.43
CA LEU A 107 -20.65 1.14 -2.50
C LEU A 107 -20.87 2.26 -1.47
N LYS A 108 -21.98 2.99 -1.63
CA LYS A 108 -22.40 4.06 -0.72
C LYS A 108 -23.58 3.57 0.09
N GLY A 109 -23.34 3.27 1.37
CA GLY A 109 -24.38 2.82 2.29
C GLY A 109 -23.76 2.32 3.58
N ARG A 110 -24.53 2.42 4.67
CA ARG A 110 -24.20 1.71 5.91
C ARG A 110 -24.64 0.26 5.74
N ASN A 111 -23.89 -0.69 6.31
CA ASN A 111 -24.27 -2.11 6.38
C ASN A 111 -24.00 -2.98 5.12
N ILE A 112 -23.03 -2.60 4.28
CA ILE A 112 -22.51 -3.48 3.23
C ILE A 112 -21.15 -3.99 3.71
N ASP A 113 -21.05 -5.28 4.02
CA ASP A 113 -19.80 -5.94 4.42
C ASP A 113 -19.46 -6.98 3.36
N VAL A 114 -18.49 -6.66 2.49
CA VAL A 114 -18.07 -7.55 1.40
C VAL A 114 -17.29 -8.73 1.97
N PHE A 115 -16.49 -8.48 3.01
CA PHE A 115 -15.60 -9.45 3.65
C PHE A 115 -16.15 -9.95 4.99
N ALA A 116 -17.48 -10.09 5.12
CA ALA A 116 -18.12 -10.65 6.30
C ALA A 116 -17.61 -12.07 6.61
N GLU A 117 -17.51 -12.43 7.89
CA GLU A 117 -16.92 -13.70 8.35
C GLU A 117 -17.65 -14.96 7.85
N ASN A 118 -18.94 -14.84 7.58
CA ASN A 118 -19.77 -15.91 7.04
C ASN A 118 -19.86 -15.91 5.50
N SER A 119 -19.14 -15.01 4.83
CA SER A 119 -19.15 -14.92 3.37
C SER A 119 -18.06 -15.79 2.75
N SER A 120 -18.25 -16.18 1.49
CA SER A 120 -17.22 -16.91 0.73
C SER A 120 -15.94 -16.08 0.50
N LEU A 121 -16.01 -14.76 0.67
CA LEU A 121 -14.88 -13.84 0.50
C LEU A 121 -14.23 -13.50 1.85
N ALA A 122 -14.63 -14.12 2.96
CA ALA A 122 -14.04 -13.88 4.27
C ALA A 122 -12.51 -14.03 4.25
N ILE A 123 -11.83 -13.19 5.02
CA ILE A 123 -10.38 -13.28 5.20
C ILE A 123 -10.06 -14.58 5.93
N ASN A 124 -9.24 -15.42 5.31
CA ASN A 124 -8.82 -16.69 5.89
C ASN A 124 -7.79 -16.47 7.04
N PRO A 125 -8.13 -16.74 8.31
CA PRO A 125 -7.22 -16.52 9.43
C PRO A 125 -5.98 -17.42 9.38
N HIS A 126 -6.13 -18.66 8.89
CA HIS A 126 -5.01 -19.60 8.77
C HIS A 126 -3.99 -19.12 7.75
N TYR A 127 -4.45 -18.50 6.66
CA TYR A 127 -3.57 -17.93 5.65
C TYR A 127 -2.74 -16.77 6.24
N ILE A 128 -3.36 -15.85 6.97
CA ILE A 128 -2.65 -14.74 7.64
C ILE A 128 -1.63 -15.27 8.65
N ARG A 129 -2.00 -16.25 9.48
CA ARG A 129 -1.08 -16.86 10.46
C ARG A 129 0.12 -17.52 9.77
N SER A 130 -0.10 -18.23 8.66
CA SER A 130 0.99 -18.84 7.89
C SER A 130 1.98 -17.79 7.35
N TRP A 131 1.49 -16.62 6.93
CA TRP A 131 2.34 -15.51 6.50
C TRP A 131 3.13 -14.89 7.65
N LEU A 132 2.49 -14.70 8.82
CA LEU A 132 3.19 -14.20 10.01
C LEU A 132 4.30 -15.16 10.46
N ASP A 133 4.04 -16.47 10.40
CA ASP A 133 5.02 -17.50 10.76
C ASP A 133 6.16 -17.59 9.74
N LEU A 134 5.88 -17.36 8.46
CA LEU A 134 6.92 -17.26 7.43
C LEU A 134 7.77 -15.99 7.62
N LEU A 135 7.13 -14.83 7.77
CA LEU A 135 7.80 -13.53 7.90
C LEU A 135 8.64 -13.42 9.17
N SER A 136 8.22 -14.07 10.26
CA SER A 136 8.99 -14.11 11.50
C SER A 136 10.28 -14.94 11.41
N ARG A 137 10.38 -15.86 10.43
CA ARG A 137 11.59 -16.65 10.18
C ARG A 137 12.55 -15.98 9.19
N THR A 138 12.11 -14.94 8.50
CA THR A 138 12.91 -14.23 7.50
C THR A 138 13.55 -12.97 8.08
N PRO A 139 14.85 -12.72 7.84
CA PRO A 139 15.50 -11.49 8.26
C PRO A 139 14.95 -10.30 7.45
N ARG A 140 14.53 -9.23 8.15
CA ARG A 140 13.90 -8.03 7.53
C ARG A 140 14.87 -6.88 7.26
N VAL A 141 16.13 -7.02 7.68
CA VAL A 141 17.16 -5.99 7.53
C VAL A 141 17.81 -6.05 6.15
N ALA A 142 17.93 -4.90 5.49
CA ALA A 142 18.35 -4.76 4.10
C ALA A 142 19.63 -5.54 3.69
N PRO A 143 20.69 -5.69 4.53
CA PRO A 143 21.86 -6.50 4.16
C PRO A 143 21.56 -7.98 3.95
N PHE A 144 20.53 -8.50 4.62
CA PHE A 144 20.15 -9.92 4.61
C PHE A 144 18.94 -10.21 3.71
N LEU A 145 18.33 -9.17 3.13
CA LEU A 145 17.23 -9.27 2.19
C LEU A 145 17.65 -8.66 0.86
N GLN A 146 18.43 -9.41 0.09
CA GLN A 146 18.91 -8.96 -1.22
C GLN A 146 17.81 -9.12 -2.27
N LYS A 147 17.86 -8.31 -3.34
CA LYS A 147 16.86 -8.34 -4.41
C LYS A 147 16.65 -9.74 -5.03
N ASN A 148 17.71 -10.54 -5.09
CA ASN A 148 17.69 -11.86 -5.70
C ASN A 148 17.38 -12.97 -4.68
N ASP A 149 16.93 -12.62 -3.47
CA ASP A 149 16.63 -13.61 -2.44
C ASP A 149 15.46 -14.51 -2.89
N PRO A 150 15.57 -15.84 -2.72
CA PRO A 150 14.52 -16.77 -3.09
C PRO A 150 13.18 -16.48 -2.40
N PHE A 151 13.19 -15.86 -1.21
CA PHE A 151 11.99 -15.40 -0.53
C PHE A 151 11.27 -14.30 -1.32
N ILE A 152 11.99 -13.31 -1.85
CA ILE A 152 11.39 -12.25 -2.67
C ILE A 152 10.81 -12.84 -3.96
N ALA A 153 11.56 -13.72 -4.63
CA ALA A 153 11.07 -14.40 -5.83
C ALA A 153 9.82 -15.25 -5.57
N ALA A 154 9.75 -15.92 -4.42
CA ALA A 154 8.57 -16.67 -4.01
C ALA A 154 7.38 -15.76 -3.73
N LEU A 155 7.60 -14.61 -3.07
CA LEU A 155 6.57 -13.61 -2.83
C LEU A 155 6.03 -13.02 -4.14
N GLU A 156 6.93 -12.65 -5.06
CA GLU A 156 6.57 -12.18 -6.40
C GLU A 156 5.71 -13.21 -7.13
N LYS A 157 6.09 -14.49 -7.10
CA LYS A 157 5.32 -15.57 -7.72
C LYS A 157 3.92 -15.72 -7.11
N VAL A 158 3.77 -15.59 -5.79
CA VAL A 158 2.45 -15.66 -5.15
C VAL A 158 1.58 -14.47 -5.57
N LEU A 159 2.16 -13.27 -5.59
CA LEU A 159 1.44 -12.08 -6.05
C LEU A 159 1.01 -12.25 -7.51
N ASP A 160 1.92 -12.64 -8.39
CA ASP A 160 1.62 -12.87 -9.80
C ASP A 160 0.51 -13.91 -9.99
N GLY A 161 0.53 -15.01 -9.22
CA GLY A 161 -0.54 -16.01 -9.23
C GLY A 161 -1.91 -15.47 -8.78
N CYS A 162 -1.95 -14.51 -7.86
CA CYS A 162 -3.18 -13.79 -7.51
C CYS A 162 -3.67 -12.87 -8.65
N PHE A 163 -2.76 -12.37 -9.48
CA PHE A 163 -3.09 -11.49 -10.61
C PHE A 163 -3.33 -12.24 -11.94
N GLU A 164 -2.96 -13.52 -12.07
CA GLU A 164 -3.24 -14.31 -13.29
C GLU A 164 -4.75 -14.40 -13.61
N TRP A 165 -5.62 -14.30 -12.60
CA TRP A 165 -7.07 -14.21 -12.80
C TRP A 165 -7.55 -12.88 -13.42
N PHE A 166 -6.72 -11.84 -13.35
CA PHE A 166 -6.93 -10.55 -13.99
C PHE A 166 -5.87 -10.38 -15.08
N HIS A 167 -6.17 -10.83 -16.31
CA HIS A 167 -5.38 -10.49 -17.50
C HIS A 167 -5.41 -8.97 -17.77
N LEU A 168 -4.68 -8.17 -16.99
CA LEU A 168 -4.30 -6.81 -17.35
C LEU A 168 -3.11 -6.30 -16.51
N SER A 169 -1.99 -6.17 -17.22
CA SER A 169 -0.82 -5.32 -16.95
C SER A 169 0.31 -5.85 -16.03
N HIS A 170 1.39 -6.17 -16.75
CA HIS A 170 2.79 -6.10 -16.36
C HIS A 170 3.08 -4.75 -15.65
N SER A 171 2.94 -4.68 -14.32
CA SER A 171 3.10 -3.42 -13.56
C SER A 171 3.54 -3.59 -12.10
N LEU A 172 3.76 -4.82 -11.61
CA LEU A 172 4.19 -5.03 -10.21
C LEU A 172 5.71 -5.00 -10.03
N THR A 173 6.47 -5.25 -11.10
CA THR A 173 7.93 -5.06 -11.12
C THR A 173 8.32 -3.62 -10.76
N TRP A 174 7.45 -2.63 -10.96
CA TRP A 174 7.74 -1.25 -10.57
C TRP A 174 7.46 -0.96 -9.09
N PHE A 175 6.55 -1.68 -8.43
CA PHE A 175 6.16 -1.38 -7.05
C PHE A 175 7.23 -1.82 -6.03
N LEU A 176 7.92 -2.93 -6.29
CA LEU A 176 9.05 -3.41 -5.47
C LEU A 176 10.40 -2.81 -5.92
N VAL A 177 10.62 -2.56 -7.22
CA VAL A 177 11.85 -1.88 -7.69
C VAL A 177 11.94 -0.44 -7.18
N PHE A 178 10.80 0.25 -6.99
CA PHE A 178 10.79 1.57 -6.36
C PHE A 178 11.30 1.55 -4.90
N TRP A 179 11.25 0.39 -4.23
CA TRP A 179 11.71 0.27 -2.84
C TRP A 179 13.24 0.19 -2.73
N GLN A 180 13.91 -0.51 -3.65
CA GLN A 180 15.37 -0.67 -3.62
C GLN A 180 16.10 0.54 -4.22
N ASP A 181 15.60 1.13 -5.31
CA ASP A 181 16.28 2.26 -5.97
C ASP A 181 16.31 3.53 -5.10
N MET A 182 15.40 3.70 -4.14
CA MET A 182 15.43 4.86 -3.24
C MET A 182 16.60 4.86 -2.26
N THR A 183 17.31 3.75 -2.09
CA THR A 183 18.60 3.71 -1.36
C THR A 183 19.80 4.01 -2.27
N LEU A 184 19.66 3.92 -3.60
CA LEU A 184 20.72 4.15 -4.59
C LEU A 184 20.62 5.49 -5.33
N VAL A 185 19.52 6.24 -5.19
CA VAL A 185 19.33 7.57 -5.83
C VAL A 185 20.20 8.69 -5.21
N SER A 186 21.20 8.34 -4.39
CA SER A 186 22.33 9.25 -4.11
C SER A 186 23.30 9.40 -5.28
N TRP A 187 23.22 8.57 -6.34
CA TRP A 187 24.19 8.56 -7.44
C TRP A 187 23.53 8.36 -8.81
N CYS A 188 22.75 9.33 -9.27
CA CYS A 188 22.57 9.51 -10.71
C CYS A 188 22.17 10.96 -11.04
N ARG A 189 23.18 11.83 -11.12
CA ARG A 189 23.08 13.09 -11.86
C ARG A 189 23.00 12.74 -13.34
N ASN A 190 21.98 13.25 -14.04
CA ASN A 190 21.71 13.17 -15.49
C ASN A 190 21.00 11.90 -15.99
N CYS A 191 19.66 11.98 -16.08
CA CYS A 191 18.94 11.39 -17.22
C CYS A 191 17.58 12.09 -17.44
N LEU A 192 17.63 13.38 -17.80
CA LEU A 192 16.46 14.20 -18.10
C LEU A 192 16.10 14.11 -19.59
N HIS A 193 15.66 12.93 -20.08
CA HIS A 193 15.06 12.86 -21.43
C HIS A 193 14.11 11.68 -21.69
N THR A 194 14.03 10.67 -20.82
CA THR A 194 13.26 9.44 -21.12
C THR A 194 11.83 9.45 -20.57
N LEU A 195 11.45 10.43 -19.76
CA LEU A 195 10.16 10.48 -19.05
C LEU A 195 9.00 11.05 -19.89
N LEU A 196 9.28 11.77 -20.98
CA LEU A 196 8.24 12.47 -21.74
C LEU A 196 7.50 11.59 -22.77
N MET A 197 8.08 10.46 -23.17
CA MET A 197 7.49 9.58 -24.20
C MET A 197 6.49 8.56 -23.64
N CYS A 198 6.57 8.18 -22.36
CA CYS A 198 5.67 7.17 -21.78
C CYS A 198 4.28 7.73 -21.44
N VAL A 199 4.18 9.01 -21.06
CA VAL A 199 2.89 9.60 -20.63
C VAL A 199 1.93 9.80 -21.81
N PHE A 200 2.43 10.07 -23.01
CA PHE A 200 1.58 10.28 -24.20
C PHE A 200 0.94 9.01 -24.75
N LYS A 201 1.57 7.83 -24.57
CA LYS A 201 1.06 6.56 -25.12
C LYS A 201 -0.04 5.94 -24.25
N VAL A 202 0.00 6.17 -22.94
CA VAL A 202 -1.01 5.71 -21.97
C VAL A 202 -2.32 6.52 -22.11
N MET A 203 -2.24 7.84 -22.32
CA MET A 203 -3.46 8.66 -22.50
C MET A 203 -4.20 8.37 -23.81
N ARG A 204 -3.50 8.03 -24.91
CA ARG A 204 -4.16 7.62 -26.17
C ARG A 204 -4.87 6.26 -26.08
N LEU A 205 -4.34 5.32 -25.28
CA LEU A 205 -4.94 3.99 -25.12
C LEU A 205 -6.18 4.00 -24.20
N MET A 206 -6.20 4.85 -23.16
CA MET A 206 -7.40 5.02 -22.34
C MET A 206 -8.53 5.72 -23.11
N ALA A 207 -8.23 6.73 -23.94
CA ALA A 207 -9.25 7.40 -24.76
C ALA A 207 -9.84 6.46 -25.84
N CYS A 208 -9.06 5.52 -26.37
CA CYS A 208 -9.54 4.54 -27.35
C CYS A 208 -10.46 3.48 -26.71
N SER A 209 -10.16 3.04 -25.48
CA SER A 209 -11.00 2.08 -24.74
C SER A 209 -12.35 2.67 -24.30
N LEU A 210 -12.38 3.95 -23.91
CA LEU A 210 -13.62 4.67 -23.57
C LEU A 210 -14.52 4.91 -24.80
N SER A 211 -13.93 5.09 -25.99
CA SER A 211 -14.64 5.19 -27.27
C SER A 211 -15.29 3.86 -27.71
N MET A 212 -14.61 2.73 -27.48
CA MET A 212 -15.16 1.40 -27.84
C MET A 212 -16.25 0.91 -26.88
N MET A 213 -16.19 1.25 -25.59
CA MET A 213 -17.26 0.86 -24.64
C MET A 213 -18.57 1.62 -24.88
N ARG A 214 -18.52 2.89 -25.34
CA ARG A 214 -19.73 3.69 -25.62
C ARG A 214 -20.51 3.23 -26.86
N ARG A 215 -19.88 2.49 -27.77
CA ARG A 215 -20.52 1.95 -29.00
C ARG A 215 -21.20 0.60 -28.82
N LYS A 216 -21.07 -0.06 -27.67
CA LYS A 216 -21.73 -1.35 -27.39
C LYS A 216 -23.01 -1.22 -26.54
N GLN A 217 -23.46 0.01 -26.27
CA GLN A 217 -24.61 0.34 -25.41
C GLN A 217 -25.68 1.18 -26.16
N LEU A 218 -25.57 1.30 -27.49
CA LEU A 218 -26.54 1.84 -28.44
C LEU A 218 -26.66 0.85 -29.60
#